data_AF-S5ZKS0-F1
#
_entry.id   AF-S5ZKS0-F1
#
_cell.length_a   1.000
_cell.length_b   1.000
_cell.length_c   1.000
_cell.angle_alpha   90.00
_cell.angle_beta   90.00
_cell.angle_gamma   90.00
#
_symmetry.space_group_name_H-M   'P 1'
#
loop_
_entity.id
_entity.type
_entity.pdbx_description
1 polymer ?
#
loop_
_entity_poly.entity_id
_entity_poly.type
_entity_poly.pdbx_seq_one_letter_code
_entity_poly.pdbx_strand_id
1 'polypeptide(L)'
;MSVERKCFYDWRDVAGEVVDFVSRNRDSVDYVTFVPDGEPTLDACMGRIIEFVKGETGVRVAVLTNASLLWMEDVCRDLEQADVVSVKVDSVSERVWRRINRPHPSLVLERVLDGIREFSSSYKGTLISETMFVRGVNTDKGVYRDIATFLRGLRLSKAYISVPIRTPAESFVEPPTERELVEAYEEFQGVLGSGRVELLNMPEPPPRLVSGDPVAWLLNTCAVHPLRYGEAVEALVGRVEDPVGLIEGLVRENLLLKTEYGGQCSSLGTLGVGSECG
;
A
#
# COMPACT_ATOMS: atom_id res chain seq x y z
N MET A 1 0.60 16.07 -0.06
CA MET A 1 1.15 15.11 -1.05
C MET A 1 1.85 15.92 -2.14
N SER A 2 3.15 15.72 -2.38
CA SER A 2 3.88 16.41 -3.45
C SER A 2 3.62 15.72 -4.80
N VAL A 3 3.93 16.40 -5.90
CA VAL A 3 4.06 15.80 -7.25
C VAL A 3 5.48 15.90 -7.79
N GLU A 4 6.41 16.45 -7.01
CA GLU A 4 7.82 16.59 -7.36
C GLU A 4 8.62 15.40 -6.84
N ARG A 5 9.38 14.79 -7.74
CA ARG A 5 10.25 13.65 -7.45
C ARG A 5 11.59 14.13 -6.91
N LYS A 6 12.09 13.48 -5.85
CA LYS A 6 13.42 13.72 -5.27
C LYS A 6 13.95 12.45 -4.63
N CYS A 7 15.27 12.34 -4.43
CA CYS A 7 15.81 11.28 -3.57
C CYS A 7 15.64 11.70 -2.11
N PHE A 8 14.97 10.86 -1.32
CA PHE A 8 14.72 11.15 0.10
C PHE A 8 15.90 10.76 0.99
N TYR A 9 16.66 9.76 0.57
CA TYR A 9 17.83 9.20 1.27
C TYR A 9 18.96 8.94 0.28
N ASP A 10 20.18 8.66 0.78
CA ASP A 10 21.20 8.08 -0.09
C ASP A 10 20.77 6.66 -0.46
N TRP A 11 20.51 6.45 -1.74
CA TRP A 11 20.01 5.19 -2.27
C TRP A 11 20.96 4.02 -1.99
N ARG A 12 22.26 4.28 -1.81
CA ARG A 12 23.25 3.24 -1.50
C ARG A 12 23.09 2.72 -0.08
N ASP A 13 22.78 3.60 0.87
CA ASP A 13 22.58 3.22 2.27
C ASP A 13 21.34 2.34 2.37
N VAL A 14 20.22 2.79 1.78
CA VAL A 14 18.96 2.02 1.75
C VAL A 14 19.15 0.68 1.06
N ALA A 15 19.76 0.66 -0.13
CA ALA A 15 19.98 -0.58 -0.86
C ALA A 15 20.92 -1.54 -0.11
N GLY A 16 21.98 -1.01 0.53
CA GLY A 16 22.92 -1.78 1.34
C GLY A 16 22.26 -2.46 2.52
N GLU A 17 21.42 -1.75 3.27
CA GLU A 17 20.66 -2.32 4.40
C GLU A 17 19.74 -3.47 3.95
N VAL A 18 19.04 -3.28 2.82
CA VAL A 18 18.15 -4.31 2.26
C VAL A 18 18.96 -5.53 1.79
N VAL A 19 20.08 -5.31 1.09
CA VAL A 19 20.95 -6.40 0.62
C VAL A 19 21.51 -7.20 1.79
N ASP A 20 21.99 -6.53 2.84
CA ASP A 20 22.50 -7.17 4.05
C ASP A 20 21.43 -8.02 4.73
N PHE A 21 20.21 -7.49 4.85
CA PHE A 21 19.09 -8.20 5.45
C PHE A 21 18.69 -9.43 4.64
N VAL A 22 18.50 -9.28 3.32
CA VAL A 22 18.09 -10.38 2.44
C VAL A 22 19.17 -11.46 2.40
N SER A 23 20.45 -11.07 2.36
CA SER A 23 21.56 -12.02 2.34
C SER A 23 21.61 -12.90 3.60
N ARG A 24 21.22 -12.36 4.76
CA ARG A 24 21.13 -13.10 6.03
C ARG A 24 19.88 -13.98 6.14
N ASN A 25 18.88 -13.75 5.30
CA ASN A 25 17.54 -14.36 5.40
C ASN A 25 17.08 -14.99 4.08
N ARG A 26 18.02 -15.36 3.20
CA ARG A 26 17.78 -15.66 1.78
C ARG A 26 16.65 -16.67 1.52
N ASP A 27 16.53 -17.70 2.36
CA ASP A 27 15.53 -18.76 2.20
C ASP A 27 14.13 -18.40 2.76
N SER A 28 13.99 -17.23 3.38
CA SER A 28 12.76 -16.76 4.03
C SER A 28 12.14 -15.52 3.39
N VAL A 29 12.76 -14.97 2.34
CA VAL A 29 12.30 -13.76 1.66
C VAL A 29 11.90 -14.09 0.22
N ASP A 30 10.60 -14.06 -0.05
CA ASP A 30 10.05 -14.25 -1.39
C ASP A 30 10.10 -12.96 -2.23
N TYR A 31 9.82 -11.82 -1.58
CA TYR A 31 9.75 -10.50 -2.20
C TYR A 31 10.30 -9.42 -1.26
N VAL A 32 10.89 -8.39 -1.85
CA VAL A 32 11.10 -7.09 -1.23
C VAL A 32 10.05 -6.13 -1.79
N THR A 33 9.33 -5.42 -0.92
CA THR A 33 8.26 -4.51 -1.33
C THR A 33 8.57 -3.08 -0.93
N PHE A 34 8.39 -2.13 -1.85
CA PHE A 34 8.48 -0.69 -1.55
C PHE A 34 7.16 -0.18 -0.98
N VAL A 35 7.14 0.12 0.32
CA VAL A 35 5.99 0.67 1.03
C VAL A 35 6.44 1.86 1.89
N PRO A 36 6.62 3.05 1.31
CA PRO A 36 6.96 4.25 2.07
C PRO A 36 5.73 4.83 2.76
N ASP A 37 5.96 5.77 3.66
CA ASP A 37 4.93 6.71 4.11
C ASP A 37 4.59 7.69 2.97
N GLY A 38 3.70 7.25 2.08
CA GLY A 38 3.27 8.01 0.90
C GLY A 38 3.38 7.21 -0.40
N GLU A 39 3.65 7.92 -1.50
CA GLU A 39 3.72 7.35 -2.84
C GLU A 39 5.17 7.00 -3.21
N PRO A 40 5.52 5.72 -3.46
CA PRO A 40 6.90 5.32 -3.76
C PRO A 40 7.46 5.94 -5.02
N THR A 41 6.63 6.25 -6.01
CA THR A 41 7.09 6.88 -7.25
C THR A 41 7.54 8.34 -7.06
N LEU A 42 7.41 8.94 -5.88
CA LEU A 42 8.03 10.22 -5.55
C LEU A 42 9.53 10.11 -5.30
N ASP A 43 10.04 8.91 -4.97
CA ASP A 43 11.48 8.71 -4.81
C ASP A 43 12.17 8.58 -6.17
N ALA A 44 12.90 9.63 -6.56
CA ALA A 44 13.65 9.65 -7.82
C ALA A 44 14.82 8.65 -7.85
N CYS A 45 15.17 8.05 -6.72
CA CYS A 45 16.21 7.04 -6.60
C CYS A 45 15.65 5.60 -6.60
N MET A 46 14.33 5.40 -6.58
CA MET A 46 13.69 4.09 -6.47
C MET A 46 14.22 3.08 -7.51
N GLY A 47 14.30 3.48 -8.79
CA GLY A 47 14.77 2.58 -9.86
C GLY A 47 16.18 2.02 -9.60
N ARG A 48 17.09 2.85 -9.05
CA ARG A 48 18.46 2.43 -8.70
C ARG A 48 18.49 1.46 -7.53
N ILE A 49 17.64 1.69 -6.52
CA ILE A 49 17.53 0.79 -5.36
C ILE A 49 17.02 -0.57 -5.83
N ILE A 50 15.97 -0.60 -6.67
CA ILE A 50 15.40 -1.84 -7.21
C ILE A 50 16.47 -2.61 -8.01
N GLU A 51 17.15 -1.94 -8.95
CA GLU A 51 18.19 -2.55 -9.78
C GLU A 51 19.32 -3.15 -8.92
N PHE A 52 19.82 -2.39 -7.94
CA PHE A 52 20.91 -2.83 -7.06
C PHE A 52 20.52 -4.01 -6.19
N VAL A 53 19.38 -3.93 -5.49
CA VAL A 53 18.88 -5.01 -4.60
C VAL A 53 18.70 -6.30 -5.39
N LYS A 54 18.11 -6.22 -6.59
CA LYS A 54 17.91 -7.38 -7.46
C LYS A 54 19.24 -7.95 -7.96
N GLY A 55 20.16 -7.10 -8.39
CA GLY A 55 21.48 -7.50 -8.87
C GLY A 55 22.29 -8.28 -7.84
N GLU A 56 22.28 -7.81 -6.58
CA GLU A 56 23.08 -8.42 -5.51
C GLU A 56 22.43 -9.67 -4.89
N THR A 57 21.10 -9.69 -4.77
CA THR A 57 20.42 -10.76 -4.01
C THR A 57 19.69 -11.78 -4.87
N GLY A 58 19.22 -11.36 -6.06
CA GLY A 58 18.30 -12.12 -6.91
C GLY A 58 16.85 -12.17 -6.39
N VAL A 59 16.52 -11.45 -5.31
CA VAL A 59 15.16 -11.40 -4.77
C VAL A 59 14.23 -10.66 -5.74
N ARG A 60 12.96 -11.05 -5.77
CA ARG A 60 11.95 -10.32 -6.55
C ARG A 60 11.55 -9.05 -5.83
N VAL A 61 11.23 -8.02 -6.60
CA VAL A 61 10.78 -6.73 -6.07
C VAL A 61 9.34 -6.43 -6.50
N ALA A 62 8.52 -6.03 -5.54
CA ALA A 62 7.17 -5.55 -5.75
C ALA A 62 7.04 -4.06 -5.40
N VAL A 63 6.27 -3.31 -6.19
CA VAL A 63 5.95 -1.90 -5.91
C VAL A 63 4.43 -1.72 -5.90
N LEU A 64 3.92 -1.10 -4.84
CA LEU A 64 2.51 -0.73 -4.73
C LEU A 64 2.41 0.78 -4.92
N THR A 65 1.70 1.22 -5.95
CA THR A 65 1.60 2.65 -6.30
C THR A 65 0.15 3.09 -6.41
N ASN A 66 -0.12 4.33 -5.99
CA ASN A 66 -1.38 5.02 -6.23
C ASN A 66 -1.56 5.45 -7.69
N ALA A 67 -0.57 5.17 -8.55
CA ALA A 67 -0.51 5.42 -9.98
C ALA A 67 -0.52 6.90 -10.41
N SER A 68 -0.55 7.86 -9.47
CA SER A 68 -0.75 9.28 -9.76
C SER A 68 0.31 9.92 -10.66
N LEU A 69 1.50 9.32 -10.76
CA LEU A 69 2.63 9.82 -11.55
C LEU A 69 2.97 8.94 -12.76
N LEU A 70 2.17 7.90 -13.09
CA LEU A 70 2.45 6.99 -14.21
C LEU A 70 2.41 7.64 -15.61
N TRP A 71 2.03 8.92 -15.69
CA TRP A 71 2.15 9.70 -16.93
C TRP A 71 3.56 10.24 -17.16
N MET A 72 4.46 10.13 -16.18
CA MET A 72 5.85 10.56 -16.29
C MET A 72 6.73 9.42 -16.79
N GLU A 73 7.53 9.66 -17.83
CA GLU A 73 8.39 8.62 -18.42
C GLU A 73 9.45 8.08 -17.46
N ASP A 74 10.00 8.92 -16.58
CA ASP A 74 11.01 8.52 -15.61
C ASP A 74 10.44 7.62 -14.51
N VAL A 75 9.20 7.89 -14.07
CA VAL A 75 8.45 6.99 -13.18
C VAL A 75 8.26 5.62 -13.84
N CYS A 76 7.84 5.59 -15.10
CA CYS A 76 7.66 4.34 -15.83
C CYS A 76 8.97 3.55 -15.93
N ARG A 77 10.09 4.21 -16.26
CA ARG A 77 11.42 3.57 -16.32
C ARG A 77 11.87 2.97 -14.99
N ASP A 78 11.59 3.65 -13.88
CA ASP A 78 11.92 3.13 -12.55
C ASP A 78 11.07 1.89 -12.21
N LEU A 79 9.76 1.95 -12.47
CA LEU A 79 8.85 0.83 -12.21
C LEU A 79 9.09 -0.37 -13.13
N GLU A 80 9.63 -0.17 -14.33
CA GLU A 80 10.05 -1.25 -15.23
C GLU A 80 11.14 -2.14 -14.63
N GLN A 81 11.86 -1.69 -13.60
CA GLN A 81 12.85 -2.51 -12.89
C GLN A 81 12.20 -3.52 -11.93
N ALA A 82 10.95 -3.29 -11.50
CA ALA A 82 10.23 -4.17 -10.59
C ALA A 82 9.73 -5.45 -11.29
N ASP A 83 9.55 -6.53 -10.52
CA ASP A 83 8.98 -7.78 -11.03
C ASP A 83 7.44 -7.75 -10.97
N VAL A 84 6.90 -7.08 -9.96
CA VAL A 84 5.45 -6.91 -9.74
C VAL A 84 5.14 -5.45 -9.48
N VAL A 85 4.13 -4.92 -10.16
CA VAL A 85 3.59 -3.58 -9.87
C VAL A 85 2.10 -3.69 -9.62
N SER A 86 1.66 -3.19 -8.47
CA SER A 86 0.24 -3.03 -8.12
C SER A 86 -0.18 -1.59 -8.30
N VAL A 87 -1.11 -1.34 -9.23
CA VAL A 87 -1.67 0.00 -9.47
C VAL A 87 -3.03 0.15 -8.79
N LYS A 88 -3.19 1.23 -8.01
CA LYS A 88 -4.48 1.53 -7.39
C LYS A 88 -5.42 2.23 -8.37
N VAL A 89 -6.65 1.72 -8.49
CA VAL A 89 -7.71 2.28 -9.34
C VAL A 89 -9.03 2.23 -8.58
N ASP A 90 -9.28 3.23 -7.71
CA ASP A 90 -10.53 3.26 -6.90
C ASP A 90 -11.71 3.92 -7.62
N SER A 91 -11.44 4.66 -8.70
CA SER A 91 -12.48 5.24 -9.53
C SER A 91 -11.95 5.72 -10.89
N VAL A 92 -12.84 5.72 -11.87
CA VAL A 92 -12.67 6.41 -13.17
C VAL A 92 -13.49 7.70 -13.27
N SER A 93 -14.15 8.10 -12.17
CA SER A 93 -14.88 9.36 -12.04
C SER A 93 -14.06 10.33 -11.19
N GLU A 94 -13.72 11.50 -11.73
CA GLU A 94 -12.94 12.54 -11.01
C GLU A 94 -13.56 12.88 -9.65
N ARG A 95 -14.90 13.02 -9.58
CA ARG A 95 -15.61 13.34 -8.34
C ARG A 95 -15.39 12.28 -7.26
N VAL A 96 -15.47 11.00 -7.63
CA VAL A 96 -15.34 9.88 -6.69
C VAL A 96 -13.86 9.67 -6.34
N TRP A 97 -12.97 9.74 -7.33
CA TRP A 97 -11.51 9.67 -7.14
C TRP A 97 -11.00 10.74 -6.17
N ARG A 98 -11.44 11.99 -6.31
CA ARG A 98 -11.10 13.08 -5.38
C ARG A 98 -11.59 12.82 -3.96
N ARG A 99 -12.78 12.22 -3.81
CA ARG A 99 -13.38 11.92 -2.50
C ARG A 99 -12.66 10.79 -1.78
N ILE A 100 -12.20 9.78 -2.50
CA ILE A 100 -11.49 8.61 -1.94
C ILE A 100 -10.01 8.91 -1.75
N ASN A 101 -9.31 9.28 -2.83
CA ASN A 101 -7.85 9.34 -2.84
C ASN A 101 -7.28 10.67 -2.37
N ARG A 102 -8.11 11.74 -2.33
CA ARG A 102 -7.70 13.10 -1.98
C ARG A 102 -6.34 13.48 -2.61
N PRO A 103 -6.19 13.25 -3.93
CA PRO A 103 -4.92 13.44 -4.62
C PRO A 103 -4.56 14.93 -4.64
N HIS A 104 -3.29 15.23 -4.88
CA HIS A 104 -2.81 16.60 -5.00
C HIS A 104 -3.68 17.41 -6.00
N PRO A 105 -4.06 18.66 -5.70
CA PRO A 105 -4.95 19.48 -6.54
C PRO A 105 -4.55 19.55 -8.01
N SER A 106 -3.26 19.57 -8.32
CA SER A 106 -2.75 19.68 -9.70
C SER A 106 -2.89 18.42 -10.55
N LEU A 107 -3.20 17.27 -9.95
CA LEU A 107 -3.36 16.02 -10.69
C LEU A 107 -4.70 15.99 -11.43
N VAL A 108 -4.73 15.37 -12.60
CA VAL A 108 -5.94 15.24 -13.43
C VAL A 108 -6.17 13.75 -13.66
N LEU A 109 -7.35 13.21 -13.29
CA LEU A 109 -7.60 11.78 -13.35
C LEU A 109 -7.42 11.21 -14.75
N GLU A 110 -7.86 11.91 -15.79
CA GLU A 110 -7.72 11.46 -17.18
C GLU A 110 -6.26 11.16 -17.53
N ARG A 111 -5.34 12.07 -17.14
CA ARG A 111 -3.90 11.87 -17.33
C ARG A 111 -3.35 10.68 -16.54
N VAL A 112 -3.86 10.45 -15.33
CA VAL A 112 -3.50 9.29 -14.52
C VAL A 112 -3.96 7.99 -15.20
N LEU A 113 -5.21 7.95 -15.67
CA LEU A 113 -5.77 6.79 -16.38
C LEU A 113 -5.03 6.50 -17.69
N ASP A 114 -4.63 7.53 -18.43
CA ASP A 114 -3.80 7.37 -19.63
C ASP A 114 -2.41 6.84 -19.31
N GLY A 115 -1.75 7.37 -18.28
CA GLY A 115 -0.47 6.84 -17.80
C GLY A 115 -0.56 5.36 -17.39
N ILE A 116 -1.64 4.95 -16.71
CA ILE A 116 -1.88 3.53 -16.39
C ILE A 116 -2.01 2.69 -17.67
N ARG A 117 -2.74 3.15 -18.69
CA ARG A 117 -2.90 2.42 -19.96
C ARG A 117 -1.57 2.27 -20.69
N GLU A 118 -0.81 3.35 -20.81
CA GLU A 118 0.50 3.37 -21.46
C GLU A 118 1.47 2.45 -20.75
N PHE A 119 1.62 2.59 -19.43
CA PHE A 119 2.47 1.73 -18.61
C PHE A 119 2.05 0.26 -18.72
N SER A 120 0.75 -0.04 -18.68
CA SER A 120 0.24 -1.41 -18.83
C SER A 120 0.59 -2.04 -20.18
N SER A 121 0.72 -1.22 -21.23
CA SER A 121 1.08 -1.71 -22.56
C SER A 121 2.59 -2.04 -22.69
N SER A 122 3.45 -1.23 -22.07
CA SER A 122 4.90 -1.35 -22.16
C SER A 122 5.48 -2.33 -21.15
N TYR A 123 4.99 -2.30 -19.90
CA TYR A 123 5.51 -3.08 -18.77
C TYR A 123 5.51 -4.58 -19.05
N LYS A 124 6.64 -5.24 -18.74
CA LYS A 124 6.87 -6.66 -19.03
C LYS A 124 6.73 -7.56 -17.81
N GLY A 125 6.74 -7.00 -16.61
CA GLY A 125 6.53 -7.74 -15.37
C GLY A 125 5.05 -8.08 -15.13
N THR A 126 4.76 -8.53 -13.91
CA THR A 126 3.40 -8.84 -13.48
C THR A 126 2.69 -7.58 -13.01
N LEU A 127 1.74 -7.09 -13.81
CA LEU A 127 0.87 -5.98 -13.41
C LEU A 127 -0.38 -6.52 -12.70
N ILE A 128 -0.68 -6.01 -11.52
CA ILE A 128 -1.93 -6.23 -10.81
C ILE A 128 -2.60 -4.89 -10.51
N SER A 129 -3.90 -4.92 -10.23
CA SER A 129 -4.62 -3.72 -9.80
C SER A 129 -5.24 -3.93 -8.42
N GLU A 130 -5.42 -2.85 -7.68
CA GLU A 130 -6.18 -2.85 -6.43
C GLU A 130 -7.26 -1.76 -6.48
N THR A 131 -8.48 -2.10 -6.10
CA THR A 131 -9.62 -1.18 -6.00
C THR A 131 -10.20 -1.30 -4.60
N MET A 132 -10.16 -0.23 -3.81
CA MET A 132 -10.80 -0.19 -2.50
C MET A 132 -12.25 0.28 -2.62
N PHE A 133 -13.20 -0.52 -2.13
CA PHE A 133 -14.60 -0.09 -2.03
C PHE A 133 -14.91 0.52 -0.67
N VAL A 134 -15.55 1.69 -0.68
CA VAL A 134 -16.03 2.42 0.48
C VAL A 134 -17.53 2.66 0.33
N ARG A 135 -18.28 2.28 1.36
CA ARG A 135 -19.74 2.33 1.38
C ARG A 135 -20.26 3.74 1.11
N GLY A 136 -21.22 3.87 0.21
CA GLY A 136 -21.83 5.17 -0.14
C GLY A 136 -20.87 6.13 -0.86
N VAL A 137 -19.75 5.62 -1.38
CA VAL A 137 -18.77 6.40 -2.16
C VAL A 137 -18.59 5.82 -3.56
N ASN A 138 -18.21 4.55 -3.66
CA ASN A 138 -17.97 3.86 -4.94
C ASN A 138 -18.59 2.45 -5.00
N THR A 139 -19.59 2.16 -4.17
CA THR A 139 -20.32 0.87 -4.15
C THR A 139 -21.52 0.83 -5.09
N ASP A 140 -21.80 1.90 -5.84
CA ASP A 140 -22.88 1.93 -6.83
C ASP A 140 -22.54 1.10 -8.07
N LYS A 141 -23.56 0.43 -8.64
CA LYS A 141 -23.41 -0.46 -9.78
C LYS A 141 -22.76 0.14 -11.02
N GLY A 142 -23.10 1.39 -11.35
CA GLY A 142 -22.44 2.09 -12.45
C GLY A 142 -20.94 2.27 -12.19
N VAL A 143 -20.57 2.63 -10.96
CA VAL A 143 -19.19 2.97 -10.60
C VAL A 143 -18.29 1.74 -10.68
N TYR A 144 -18.65 0.63 -10.03
CA TYR A 144 -17.80 -0.56 -10.08
C TYR A 144 -17.75 -1.21 -11.47
N ARG A 145 -18.82 -1.08 -12.28
CA ARG A 145 -18.80 -1.52 -13.69
C ARG A 145 -17.84 -0.69 -14.53
N ASP A 146 -17.82 0.62 -14.35
CA ASP A 146 -16.93 1.52 -15.11
C ASP A 146 -15.46 1.23 -14.77
N ILE A 147 -15.16 0.99 -13.48
CA ILE A 147 -13.83 0.55 -13.04
C ILE A 147 -13.46 -0.79 -13.69
N ALA A 148 -14.32 -1.82 -13.60
CA ALA A 148 -14.07 -3.12 -14.20
C ALA A 148 -13.84 -3.03 -15.73
N THR A 149 -14.60 -2.16 -16.40
CA THR A 149 -14.47 -1.92 -17.85
C THR A 149 -13.14 -1.27 -18.21
N PHE A 150 -12.69 -0.31 -17.39
CA PHE A 150 -11.36 0.28 -17.55
C PHE A 150 -10.25 -0.76 -17.34
N LEU A 151 -10.32 -1.54 -16.25
CA LEU A 151 -9.34 -2.59 -15.94
C LEU A 151 -9.27 -3.67 -17.02
N ARG A 152 -10.38 -3.98 -17.69
CA ARG A 152 -10.40 -4.91 -18.83
C ARG A 152 -9.51 -4.46 -19.99
N GLY A 153 -9.32 -3.15 -20.16
CA GLY A 153 -8.43 -2.58 -21.17
C GLY A 153 -6.95 -2.70 -20.84
N LEU A 154 -6.60 -3.14 -19.63
CA LEU A 154 -5.24 -3.27 -19.15
C LEU A 154 -4.74 -4.72 -19.24
N ARG A 155 -3.43 -4.89 -19.41
CA ARG A 155 -2.74 -6.19 -19.41
C ARG A 155 -2.49 -6.69 -17.98
N LEU A 156 -3.55 -6.81 -17.19
CA LEU A 156 -3.47 -7.24 -15.80
C LEU A 156 -3.30 -8.76 -15.67
N SER A 157 -2.55 -9.21 -14.69
CA SER A 157 -2.58 -10.61 -14.26
C SER A 157 -3.79 -10.88 -13.37
N LYS A 158 -4.07 -9.96 -12.44
CA LYS A 158 -5.17 -10.06 -11.47
C LYS A 158 -5.63 -8.68 -11.01
N ALA A 159 -6.91 -8.56 -10.68
CA ALA A 159 -7.51 -7.41 -10.02
C ALA A 159 -7.93 -7.80 -8.61
N TYR A 160 -7.50 -7.01 -7.63
CA TYR A 160 -7.83 -7.16 -6.23
C TYR A 160 -8.90 -6.14 -5.86
N ILE A 161 -9.91 -6.61 -5.14
CA ILE A 161 -10.90 -5.76 -4.49
C ILE A 161 -10.58 -5.74 -3.00
N SER A 162 -10.29 -4.56 -2.45
CA SER A 162 -10.02 -4.37 -1.02
C SER A 162 -11.17 -3.62 -0.34
N VAL A 163 -11.26 -3.76 0.98
CA VAL A 163 -12.19 -3.00 1.83
C VAL A 163 -11.43 -2.34 2.98
N PRO A 164 -11.95 -1.27 3.59
CA PRO A 164 -11.40 -0.70 4.82
C PRO A 164 -11.53 -1.71 5.98
N ILE A 165 -10.46 -2.46 6.27
CA ILE A 165 -10.43 -3.48 7.35
C ILE A 165 -9.84 -2.92 8.65
N ARG A 166 -9.06 -1.84 8.55
CA ARG A 166 -8.46 -1.16 9.71
C ARG A 166 -9.24 0.09 10.05
N THR A 167 -9.07 0.57 11.27
CA THR A 167 -9.58 1.87 11.72
C THR A 167 -9.20 2.93 10.68
N PRO A 168 -10.16 3.44 9.91
CA PRO A 168 -9.84 4.44 8.92
C PRO A 168 -9.46 5.74 9.63
N ALA A 169 -8.59 6.53 9.01
CA ALA A 169 -8.24 7.86 9.53
C ALA A 169 -9.46 8.78 9.66
N GLU A 170 -10.56 8.45 8.97
CA GLU A 170 -11.75 9.26 8.83
C GLU A 170 -12.99 8.51 9.32
N SER A 171 -13.76 9.12 10.20
CA SER A 171 -14.94 8.52 10.82
C SER A 171 -16.09 8.19 9.86
N PHE A 172 -16.10 8.77 8.65
CA PHE A 172 -17.13 8.50 7.63
C PHE A 172 -16.84 7.27 6.76
N VAL A 173 -15.62 6.73 6.83
CA VAL A 173 -15.23 5.58 6.00
C VAL A 173 -15.82 4.32 6.62
N GLU A 174 -16.83 3.77 5.95
CA GLU A 174 -17.43 2.49 6.32
C GLU A 174 -17.09 1.43 5.26
N PRO A 175 -16.83 0.18 5.69
CA PRO A 175 -16.70 -0.92 4.74
C PRO A 175 -18.03 -1.17 4.00
N PRO A 176 -17.97 -1.66 2.75
CA PRO A 176 -19.16 -2.07 2.02
C PRO A 176 -19.89 -3.18 2.78
N THR A 177 -21.20 -3.24 2.61
CA THR A 177 -21.98 -4.40 3.04
C THR A 177 -21.54 -5.65 2.28
N GLU A 178 -21.76 -6.84 2.85
CA GLU A 178 -21.46 -8.11 2.17
C GLU A 178 -22.14 -8.19 0.81
N ARG A 179 -23.38 -7.70 0.71
CA ARG A 179 -24.12 -7.65 -0.54
C ARG A 179 -23.44 -6.77 -1.58
N GLU A 180 -23.05 -5.53 -1.22
CA GLU A 180 -22.34 -4.63 -2.13
C GLU A 180 -21.02 -5.26 -2.61
N LEU A 181 -20.29 -5.93 -1.71
CA LEU A 181 -19.02 -6.57 -2.04
C LEU A 181 -19.22 -7.75 -3.01
N VAL A 182 -20.23 -8.60 -2.78
CA VAL A 182 -20.56 -9.72 -3.68
C VAL A 182 -21.01 -9.20 -5.05
N GLU A 183 -21.88 -8.20 -5.11
CA GLU A 183 -22.34 -7.61 -6.37
C GLU A 183 -21.17 -7.00 -7.18
N ALA A 184 -20.26 -6.28 -6.50
CA ALA A 184 -19.08 -5.73 -7.15
C ALA A 184 -18.12 -6.84 -7.65
N TYR A 185 -17.91 -7.88 -6.85
CA TYR A 185 -17.08 -9.03 -7.22
C TYR A 185 -17.64 -9.76 -8.44
N GLU A 186 -18.95 -10.04 -8.47
CA GLU A 186 -19.62 -10.69 -9.61
C GLU A 186 -19.51 -9.85 -10.88
N GLU A 187 -19.69 -8.52 -10.79
CA GLU A 187 -19.53 -7.63 -11.93
C GLU A 187 -18.08 -7.62 -12.44
N PHE A 188 -17.09 -7.54 -11.54
CA PHE A 188 -15.67 -7.62 -11.91
C PHE A 188 -15.36 -8.95 -12.60
N GLN A 189 -15.84 -10.08 -12.06
CA GLN A 189 -15.66 -11.39 -12.68
C GLN A 189 -16.31 -11.47 -14.06
N GLY A 190 -17.54 -10.94 -14.20
CA GLY A 190 -18.26 -10.92 -15.47
C GLY A 190 -17.54 -10.11 -16.55
N VAL A 191 -16.85 -9.04 -16.18
CA VAL A 191 -16.14 -8.15 -17.12
C VAL A 191 -14.70 -8.60 -17.40
N LEU A 192 -13.97 -9.08 -16.38
CA LEU A 192 -12.54 -9.42 -16.47
C LEU A 192 -12.28 -10.90 -16.79
N GLY A 193 -13.24 -11.77 -16.48
CA GLY A 193 -13.14 -13.22 -16.59
C GLY A 193 -12.88 -13.92 -15.26
N SER A 194 -13.33 -15.19 -15.18
CA SER A 194 -13.20 -16.04 -14.00
C SER A 194 -11.73 -16.24 -13.60
N GLY A 195 -11.44 -16.17 -12.30
CA GLY A 195 -10.09 -16.40 -11.75
C GLY A 195 -9.14 -15.22 -11.82
N ARG A 196 -9.56 -14.08 -12.40
CA ARG A 196 -8.78 -12.83 -12.47
C ARG A 196 -9.12 -11.81 -11.39
N VAL A 197 -10.02 -12.15 -10.48
CA VAL A 197 -10.50 -11.27 -9.40
C VAL A 197 -10.30 -11.95 -8.06
N GLU A 198 -9.73 -11.25 -7.08
CA GLU A 198 -9.57 -11.72 -5.70
C GLU A 198 -10.01 -10.66 -4.69
N LEU A 199 -10.49 -11.13 -3.52
CA LEU A 199 -10.91 -10.28 -2.42
C LEU A 199 -9.79 -10.17 -1.37
N LEU A 200 -9.46 -8.95 -0.99
CA LEU A 200 -8.64 -8.60 0.16
C LEU A 200 -9.55 -8.02 1.24
N ASN A 201 -10.38 -8.87 1.85
CA ASN A 201 -11.39 -8.50 2.85
C ASN A 201 -11.11 -9.07 4.25
N MET A 202 -9.99 -9.79 4.42
CA MET A 202 -9.56 -10.38 5.68
C MET A 202 -8.42 -9.57 6.30
N PRO A 203 -8.37 -9.42 7.64
CA PRO A 203 -7.24 -8.79 8.30
C PRO A 203 -5.93 -9.48 7.91
N GLU A 204 -4.91 -8.68 7.58
CA GLU A 204 -3.56 -9.18 7.41
C GLU A 204 -3.07 -9.80 8.72
N PRO A 205 -2.36 -10.95 8.67
CA PRO A 205 -1.68 -11.45 9.84
C PRO A 205 -0.57 -10.46 10.25
N PRO A 206 -0.23 -10.39 11.55
CA PRO A 206 0.82 -9.50 12.01
C PRO A 206 2.18 -9.87 11.40
N PRO A 207 3.12 -8.90 11.29
CA PRO A 207 4.45 -9.19 10.80
C PRO A 207 5.11 -10.25 11.69
N ARG A 208 5.56 -11.34 11.08
CA ARG A 208 6.12 -12.49 11.82
C ARG A 208 7.58 -12.31 12.22
N LEU A 209 8.27 -11.34 11.62
CA LEU A 209 9.70 -11.14 11.81
C LEU A 209 9.97 -9.75 12.40
N VAL A 210 10.36 -9.74 13.68
CA VAL A 210 11.01 -8.59 14.31
C VAL A 210 12.50 -8.70 14.03
N SER A 211 13.08 -7.67 13.40
CA SER A 211 14.50 -7.61 13.08
C SER A 211 15.14 -6.31 13.56
N GLY A 212 16.41 -6.38 13.93
CA GLY A 212 17.14 -5.23 14.48
C GLY A 212 16.69 -4.87 15.90
N ASP A 213 16.78 -3.58 16.22
CA ASP A 213 16.34 -3.02 17.49
C ASP A 213 14.80 -3.05 17.61
N PRO A 214 14.22 -3.62 18.68
CA PRO A 214 12.76 -3.75 18.82
C PRO A 214 12.00 -2.42 18.83
N VAL A 215 12.59 -1.34 19.36
CA VAL A 215 11.95 -0.02 19.37
C VAL A 215 11.92 0.56 17.97
N ALA A 216 13.07 0.57 17.28
CA ALA A 216 13.16 1.04 15.90
C ALA A 216 12.23 0.24 14.98
N TRP A 217 12.20 -1.08 15.13
CA TRP A 217 11.28 -1.95 14.39
C TRP A 217 9.83 -1.55 14.60
N LEU A 218 9.40 -1.36 15.85
CA LEU A 218 8.01 -1.03 16.16
C LEU A 218 7.62 0.34 15.60
N LEU A 219 8.48 1.35 15.76
CA LEU A 219 8.24 2.70 15.24
C LEU A 219 8.17 2.69 13.70
N ASN A 220 9.14 2.06 13.03
CA ASN A 220 9.17 1.97 11.57
C ASN A 220 7.96 1.19 11.03
N THR A 221 7.57 0.10 11.69
CA THR A 221 6.39 -0.68 11.30
C THR A 221 5.13 0.16 11.46
N CYS A 222 4.91 0.75 12.64
CA CYS A 222 3.73 1.57 12.93
C CYS A 222 3.64 2.86 12.10
N ALA A 223 4.74 3.34 11.54
CA ALA A 223 4.75 4.51 10.65
C ALA A 223 4.08 4.24 9.30
N VAL A 224 4.25 3.03 8.76
CA VAL A 224 3.68 2.64 7.46
C VAL A 224 2.54 1.63 7.56
N HIS A 225 2.37 1.02 8.73
CA HIS A 225 1.43 -0.06 8.98
C HIS A 225 0.94 0.00 10.43
N PRO A 226 -0.21 0.65 10.70
CA PRO A 226 -0.79 0.67 12.03
C PRO A 226 -1.07 -0.75 12.53
N LEU A 227 -0.59 -1.08 13.73
CA LEU A 227 -0.71 -2.41 14.33
C LEU A 227 -1.82 -2.45 15.38
N ARG A 228 -2.47 -3.60 15.55
CA ARG A 228 -3.33 -3.78 16.74
C ARG A 228 -2.44 -3.90 17.96
N TYR A 229 -2.88 -3.37 19.08
CA TYR A 229 -2.10 -3.39 20.32
C TYR A 229 -1.69 -4.81 20.73
N GLY A 230 -2.61 -5.77 20.66
CA GLY A 230 -2.32 -7.17 20.99
C GLY A 230 -1.29 -7.81 20.06
N GLU A 231 -1.33 -7.48 18.76
CA GLU A 231 -0.37 -7.97 17.76
C GLU A 231 1.04 -7.41 18.01
N ALA A 232 1.14 -6.13 18.36
CA ALA A 232 2.41 -5.50 18.69
C ALA A 232 3.03 -6.11 19.96
N VAL A 233 2.21 -6.37 20.99
CA VAL A 233 2.66 -7.06 22.21
C VAL A 233 3.17 -8.45 21.85
N GLU A 234 2.38 -9.25 21.12
CA GLU A 234 2.74 -10.61 20.73
C GLU A 234 4.03 -10.67 19.91
N ALA A 235 4.22 -9.76 18.96
CA ALA A 235 5.44 -9.70 18.15
C ALA A 235 6.71 -9.44 18.99
N LEU A 236 6.58 -8.74 20.10
CA LEU A 236 7.69 -8.40 21.01
C LEU A 236 7.94 -9.45 22.09
N VAL A 237 7.03 -10.41 22.31
CA VAL A 237 7.21 -11.48 23.29
C VAL A 237 8.48 -12.28 22.98
N GLY A 238 9.34 -12.46 23.98
CA GLY A 238 10.61 -13.17 23.85
C GLY A 238 11.73 -12.38 23.14
N ARG A 239 11.46 -11.14 22.73
CA ARG A 239 12.47 -10.19 22.20
C ARG A 239 12.83 -9.09 23.19
N VAL A 240 11.91 -8.73 24.07
CA VAL A 240 12.11 -7.78 25.16
C VAL A 240 11.55 -8.34 26.46
N GLU A 241 12.06 -7.87 27.60
CA GLU A 241 11.63 -8.35 28.93
C GLU A 241 10.20 -7.91 29.27
N ASP A 242 9.83 -6.68 28.92
CA ASP A 242 8.50 -6.12 29.16
C ASP A 242 7.93 -5.45 27.89
N PRO A 243 7.26 -6.22 27.01
CA PRO A 243 6.63 -5.69 25.81
C PRO A 243 5.60 -4.60 26.07
N VAL A 244 4.80 -4.75 27.13
CA VAL A 244 3.73 -3.82 27.49
C VAL A 244 4.33 -2.51 27.98
N GLY A 245 5.30 -2.58 28.90
CA GLY A 245 6.00 -1.41 29.41
C GLY A 245 6.75 -0.63 28.34
N LEU A 246 7.34 -1.32 27.36
CA LEU A 246 7.98 -0.68 26.19
C LEU A 246 6.96 0.11 25.37
N ILE A 247 5.85 -0.52 24.98
CA ILE A 247 4.82 0.14 24.16
C ILE A 247 4.21 1.34 24.90
N GLU A 248 3.81 1.15 26.17
CA GLU A 248 3.23 2.23 26.98
C GLU A 248 4.25 3.33 27.31
N GLY A 249 5.55 3.02 27.32
CA GLY A 249 6.63 4.00 27.36
C GLY A 249 6.63 4.90 26.12
N LEU A 250 6.65 4.30 24.93
CA LEU A 250 6.63 5.03 23.65
C LEU A 250 5.36 5.86 23.46
N VAL A 251 4.21 5.39 23.96
CA VAL A 251 2.96 6.16 23.96
C VAL A 251 3.07 7.39 24.88
N ARG A 252 3.62 7.23 26.09
CA ARG A 252 3.83 8.36 27.02
C ARG A 252 4.84 9.38 26.48
N GLU A 253 5.84 8.93 25.74
CA GLU A 253 6.85 9.77 25.08
C GLU A 253 6.34 10.43 23.79
N ASN A 254 5.08 10.21 23.41
CA ASN A 254 4.50 10.73 22.16
C ASN A 254 5.26 10.26 20.91
N LEU A 255 5.83 9.05 20.94
CA LEU A 255 6.40 8.40 19.76
C LEU A 255 5.37 7.48 19.08
N LEU A 256 4.43 6.94 19.86
CA LEU A 256 3.28 6.18 19.37
C LEU A 256 1.96 6.83 19.81
N LEU A 257 0.98 6.84 18.92
CA LEU A 257 -0.40 7.16 19.18
C LEU A 257 -1.19 5.86 19.38
N LYS A 258 -1.93 5.76 20.49
CA LYS A 258 -2.86 4.67 20.77
C LYS A 258 -4.29 5.18 20.56
N THR A 259 -5.01 4.60 19.61
CA THR A 259 -6.41 4.95 19.30
C THR A 259 -7.35 3.79 19.61
N GLU A 260 -8.55 4.07 20.10
CA GLU A 260 -9.58 3.06 20.36
C GLU A 260 -10.67 3.14 19.29
N TYR A 261 -11.07 1.98 18.74
CA TYR A 261 -12.18 1.87 17.81
C TYR A 261 -13.24 0.89 18.32
N GLY A 262 -14.51 1.31 18.30
CA GLY A 262 -15.65 0.48 18.71
C GLY A 262 -15.65 0.00 20.16
N GLY A 263 -14.85 0.60 21.05
CA GLY A 263 -14.77 0.26 22.47
C GLY A 263 -14.14 -1.09 22.82
N GLN A 264 -13.47 -1.76 21.87
CA GLN A 264 -12.92 -3.11 22.08
C GLN A 264 -11.50 -3.34 21.53
N CYS A 265 -11.00 -2.51 20.61
CA CYS A 265 -9.69 -2.74 19.99
C CYS A 265 -8.86 -1.44 19.93
N SER A 266 -7.67 -1.46 20.54
CA SER A 266 -6.70 -0.38 20.44
C SER A 266 -5.75 -0.61 19.26
N SER A 267 -5.48 0.42 18.46
CA SER A 267 -4.46 0.44 17.39
C SER A 267 -3.32 1.39 17.74
N LEU A 268 -2.11 1.04 17.30
CA LEU A 268 -0.88 1.80 17.45
C LEU A 268 -0.45 2.36 16.08
N GLY A 269 -0.07 3.63 16.04
CA GLY A 269 0.56 4.30 14.89
C GLY A 269 1.60 5.32 15.38
N THR A 270 2.47 5.87 14.53
CA THR A 270 3.38 6.95 14.97
C THR A 270 2.71 8.33 14.90
N LEU A 271 3.13 9.25 15.78
CA LEU A 271 2.70 10.66 15.72
C LEU A 271 3.35 11.35 14.51
N GLY A 272 2.66 11.25 13.38
CA GLY A 272 3.05 11.78 12.08
C GLY A 272 1.96 11.64 11.01
N VAL A 273 0.91 10.87 11.29
CA VAL A 273 -0.22 10.68 10.39
C VAL A 273 -1.52 10.72 11.19
N GLY A 274 -2.20 11.87 11.19
CA GLY A 274 -3.59 11.96 11.66
C GLY A 274 -3.93 12.97 12.75
N SER A 275 -3.23 14.11 12.88
CA SER A 275 -3.75 15.21 13.72
C SER A 275 -3.14 16.61 13.44
N GLU A 276 -2.75 16.95 12.21
CA GLU A 276 -2.51 18.36 11.82
C GLU A 276 -2.89 18.58 10.35
N CYS A 277 -4.19 18.60 10.07
CA CYS A 277 -4.76 19.18 8.84
C CYS A 277 -6.10 19.83 9.24
N GLY A 278 -6.01 21.01 9.84
CA GLY A 278 -7.09 22.00 9.80
C GLY A 278 -7.02 22.81 8.50
#